data_AF-A0A927C4F5-F1
#
_entry.id   AF-A0A927C4F5-F1
#
_cell.length_a   1.000
_cell.length_b   1.000
_cell.length_c   1.000
_cell.angle_alpha   90.00
_cell.angle_beta   90.00
_cell.angle_gamma   90.00
#
_symmetry.space_group_name_H-M   'P 1'
#
loop_
_entity.id
_entity.type
_entity.pdbx_description
1 polymer ?
#
loop_
_entity_poly.entity_id
_entity_poly.type
_entity_poly.pdbx_seq_one_letter_code
_entity_poly.pdbx_strand_id
1 'polypeptide(L)'
;MGISSIKPDFAVAIGQLVHLRKLEQDGVTLSNLEFVRGCGKLQELVLNNAAVRDMSAVGELESLHTLKMSGCPDVGKLEEVARSNSLKKIMASFQQFALLKDRFDRKIDFSSMSGNMTDEENKIWYEYVDRAVK
;
A
#
# COMPACT_ATOMS: atom_id res chain seq x y z
N MET A 1 -19.35 8.03 14.16
CA MET A 1 -17.93 8.09 14.56
C MET A 1 -17.48 6.70 15.01
N GLY A 2 -17.12 5.84 14.06
CA GLY A 2 -16.67 4.47 14.37
C GLY A 2 -15.15 4.40 14.28
N ILE A 3 -14.46 4.53 15.41
CA ILE A 3 -13.06 4.10 15.52
C ILE A 3 -13.08 2.63 15.91
N SER A 4 -13.29 1.75 14.94
CA SER A 4 -12.78 0.38 15.05
C SER A 4 -11.27 0.44 14.84
N SER A 5 -10.56 0.98 15.85
CA SER A 5 -9.13 0.73 15.98
C SER A 5 -8.96 -0.78 16.05
N ILE A 6 -8.02 -1.34 15.29
CA ILE A 6 -7.54 -2.68 15.58
C ILE A 6 -7.22 -2.73 17.08
N LYS A 7 -7.79 -3.72 17.79
CA LYS A 7 -7.48 -3.92 19.20
C LYS A 7 -5.97 -4.18 19.30
N PRO A 8 -5.23 -3.55 20.21
CA PRO A 8 -3.78 -3.70 20.34
C PRO A 8 -3.32 -5.18 20.32
N ASP A 9 -4.09 -6.06 20.96
CA ASP A 9 -3.82 -7.50 21.02
C ASP A 9 -3.81 -8.18 19.64
N PHE A 10 -4.65 -7.72 18.71
CA PHE A 10 -4.71 -8.26 17.34
C PHE A 10 -3.49 -7.83 16.51
N ALA A 11 -3.02 -6.60 16.69
CA ALA A 11 -1.78 -6.14 16.06
C ALA A 11 -0.57 -6.94 16.56
N VAL A 12 -0.48 -7.17 17.88
CA VAL A 12 0.57 -8.01 18.48
C VAL A 12 0.52 -9.44 17.94
N ALA A 13 -0.67 -10.04 17.86
CA ALA A 13 -0.83 -11.39 17.34
C ALA A 13 -0.38 -11.52 15.88
N ILE A 14 -0.74 -10.55 15.02
CA ILE A 14 -0.28 -10.54 13.61
C ILE A 14 1.25 -10.43 13.55
N GLY A 15 1.85 -9.53 14.34
CA GLY A 15 3.30 -9.32 14.33
C GLY A 15 4.12 -10.55 14.73
N GLN A 16 3.51 -11.55 15.37
CA GLN A 16 4.18 -12.81 15.71
C GLN A 16 4.11 -13.86 14.59
N LEU A 17 3.36 -13.62 13.51
CA LEU A 17 3.22 -14.53 12.38
C LEU A 17 4.43 -14.40 11.44
N VAL A 18 5.61 -14.85 11.89
CA VAL A 18 6.90 -14.74 11.18
C VAL A 18 6.97 -15.49 9.83
N HIS A 19 5.94 -16.27 9.51
CA HIS A 19 5.79 -16.98 8.23
C HIS A 19 4.63 -16.47 7.38
N LEU A 20 3.93 -15.42 7.83
CA LEU A 20 2.86 -14.79 7.08
C LEU A 20 3.41 -14.25 5.75
N ARG A 21 2.78 -14.64 4.64
CA ARG A 21 3.15 -14.18 3.29
C ARG A 21 2.17 -13.17 2.72
N LYS A 22 0.91 -13.23 3.14
CA LYS A 22 -0.14 -12.30 2.71
C LYS A 22 -0.90 -11.82 3.94
N LEU A 23 -1.07 -10.51 4.04
CA LEU A 23 -1.95 -9.87 5.01
C LEU A 23 -3.02 -9.11 4.24
N GLU A 24 -4.28 -9.39 4.57
CA GLU A 24 -5.43 -8.69 4.01
C GLU A 24 -6.26 -8.11 5.15
N GLN A 25 -6.63 -6.83 5.04
CA GLN A 25 -7.46 -6.12 6.00
C GLN A 25 -8.56 -5.38 5.25
N ASP A 26 -9.80 -5.48 5.74
CA ASP A 26 -10.97 -4.83 5.17
C ASP A 26 -11.72 -4.04 6.25
N GLY A 27 -12.11 -2.80 5.94
CA GLY A 27 -12.92 -1.97 6.83
C GLY A 27 -12.22 -1.55 8.13
N VAL A 28 -10.89 -1.43 8.13
CA VAL A 28 -10.11 -1.10 9.33
C VAL A 28 -9.68 0.37 9.38
N THR A 29 -9.57 0.92 10.59
CA THR A 29 -8.95 2.23 10.83
C THR A 29 -7.71 2.04 11.70
N LEU A 30 -6.53 2.38 11.18
CA LEU A 30 -5.23 2.15 11.81
C LEU A 30 -4.48 3.46 12.02
N SER A 31 -3.86 3.59 13.19
CA SER A 31 -2.92 4.69 13.44
C SER A 31 -1.59 4.47 12.69
N ASN A 32 -1.16 3.22 12.52
CA ASN A 32 0.05 2.84 11.80
C ASN A 32 0.01 1.34 11.42
N LEU A 33 1.06 0.89 10.72
CA LEU A 33 1.29 -0.51 10.36
C LEU A 33 2.51 -1.13 11.07
N GLU A 34 2.96 -0.59 12.20
CA GLU A 34 4.22 -1.03 12.85
C GLU A 34 4.27 -2.53 13.15
N PHE A 35 3.12 -3.15 13.43
CA PHE A 35 3.01 -4.57 13.70
C PHE A 35 3.45 -5.47 12.53
N VAL A 36 3.38 -4.99 11.27
CA VAL A 36 3.77 -5.81 10.11
C VAL A 36 5.28 -6.03 10.00
N ARG A 37 6.10 -5.28 10.77
CA ARG A 37 7.55 -5.46 10.84
C ARG A 37 7.98 -6.83 11.37
N GLY A 38 7.16 -7.43 12.24
CA GLY A 38 7.40 -8.79 12.74
C GLY A 38 7.14 -9.88 11.69
N CYS A 39 6.41 -9.54 10.61
CA CYS A 39 6.10 -10.46 9.52
C CYS A 39 7.22 -10.48 8.47
N GLY A 40 8.41 -10.97 8.84
CA GLY A 40 9.61 -10.91 7.99
C GLY A 40 9.51 -11.62 6.62
N LYS A 41 8.48 -12.45 6.40
CA LYS A 41 8.18 -13.11 5.12
C LYS A 41 6.98 -12.53 4.37
N LEU A 42 6.46 -11.38 4.79
CA LEU A 42 5.28 -10.76 4.17
C LEU A 42 5.62 -10.30 2.75
N GLN A 43 4.88 -10.82 1.77
CA GLN A 43 5.09 -10.58 0.34
C GLN A 43 3.97 -9.75 -0.28
N GLU A 44 2.76 -9.82 0.27
CA GLU A 44 1.60 -9.08 -0.22
C GLU A 44 0.83 -8.45 0.95
N LEU A 45 0.56 -7.16 0.83
CA LEU A 45 -0.31 -6.40 1.75
C LEU A 45 -1.51 -5.88 0.95
N VAL A 46 -2.71 -6.26 1.39
CA VAL A 46 -3.98 -5.84 0.79
C VAL A 46 -4.78 -5.06 1.82
N LEU A 47 -5.12 -3.82 1.49
CA LEU A 47 -5.96 -2.93 2.28
C LEU A 47 -7.21 -2.59 1.47
N ASN A 48 -8.38 -2.97 1.98
CA ASN A 48 -9.67 -2.66 1.40
C ASN A 48 -10.45 -1.77 2.37
N ASN A 49 -11.07 -0.71 1.87
CA ASN A 49 -11.94 0.17 2.67
C ASN A 49 -11.28 0.64 3.98
N ALA A 50 -9.98 0.91 3.94
CA ALA A 50 -9.17 1.15 5.13
C ALA A 50 -8.72 2.61 5.23
N ALA A 51 -8.56 3.09 6.45
CA ALA A 51 -7.90 4.35 6.76
C ALA A 51 -6.63 4.08 7.58
N VAL A 52 -5.47 4.57 7.13
CA VAL A 52 -4.18 4.34 7.79
C VAL A 52 -3.45 5.67 7.94
N ARG A 53 -3.21 6.12 9.17
CA ARG A 53 -2.58 7.44 9.39
C ARG A 53 -1.07 7.47 9.10
N ASP A 54 -0.41 6.32 9.16
CA ASP A 54 1.04 6.23 8.96
C ASP A 54 1.43 4.94 8.22
N MET A 55 1.88 5.09 6.99
CA MET A 55 2.36 4.01 6.12
C MET A 55 3.88 3.75 6.21
N SER A 56 4.61 4.47 7.07
CA SER A 56 6.10 4.44 7.06
C SER A 56 6.67 3.03 7.23
N ALA A 57 6.05 2.19 8.05
CA ALA A 57 6.48 0.81 8.27
C ALA A 57 6.58 -0.01 6.96
N VAL A 58 5.75 0.28 5.96
CA VAL A 58 5.77 -0.41 4.65
C VAL A 58 7.06 -0.12 3.88
N GLY A 59 7.63 1.08 4.04
CA GLY A 59 8.90 1.48 3.43
C GLY A 59 10.10 0.68 3.95
N GLU A 60 9.95 -0.05 5.07
CA GLU A 60 11.04 -0.77 5.72
C GLU A 60 10.92 -2.30 5.60
N LEU A 61 9.86 -2.81 4.97
CA LEU A 61 9.70 -4.25 4.78
C LEU A 61 10.63 -4.74 3.66
N GLU A 62 11.44 -5.74 3.98
CA GLU A 62 12.45 -6.28 3.04
C GLU A 62 11.89 -7.33 2.07
N SER A 63 10.74 -7.93 2.40
CA SER A 63 10.11 -9.01 1.61
C SER A 63 8.84 -8.61 0.89
N LEU A 64 8.35 -7.37 1.06
CA LEU A 64 7.04 -6.96 0.52
C LEU A 64 7.17 -6.63 -0.98
N HIS A 65 6.51 -7.41 -1.82
CA HIS A 65 6.57 -7.24 -3.28
C HIS A 65 5.37 -6.48 -3.83
N THR A 66 4.21 -6.63 -3.19
CA THR A 66 2.93 -6.14 -3.69
C THR A 66 2.17 -5.40 -2.60
N LEU A 67 1.79 -4.17 -2.90
CA LEU A 67 0.83 -3.38 -2.11
C LEU A 67 -0.44 -3.16 -2.94
N LYS A 68 -1.59 -3.54 -2.39
CA LYS A 68 -2.90 -3.26 -2.98
C LYS A 68 -3.72 -2.43 -2.02
N MET A 69 -4.22 -1.32 -2.50
CA MET A 69 -5.13 -0.45 -1.78
C MET A 69 -6.37 -0.23 -2.64
N SER A 70 -7.54 -0.52 -2.09
CA SER A 70 -8.83 -0.28 -2.73
C SER A 70 -9.76 0.41 -1.75
N GLY A 71 -10.42 1.49 -2.16
CA GLY A 71 -11.32 2.24 -1.27
C GLY A 71 -10.60 2.80 -0.03
N CYS A 72 -9.33 3.18 -0.13
CA CYS A 72 -8.55 3.74 0.98
C CYS A 72 -8.32 5.25 0.78
N PRO A 73 -9.32 6.13 1.02
CA PRO A 73 -9.19 7.56 0.74
C PRO A 73 -8.25 8.28 1.73
N ASP A 74 -8.18 7.79 2.97
CA ASP A 74 -7.45 8.44 4.07
C ASP A 74 -6.18 7.66 4.42
N VAL A 75 -5.11 7.88 3.65
CA VAL A 75 -3.80 7.25 3.86
C VAL A 75 -2.73 8.29 4.08
N GLY A 76 -2.19 8.35 5.30
CA GLY A 76 -1.15 9.28 5.73
C GLY A 76 0.26 8.73 5.56
N LYS A 77 1.21 9.65 5.32
CA LYS A 77 2.63 9.35 5.04
C LYS A 77 2.84 8.32 3.92
N LEU A 78 1.97 8.32 2.93
CA LEU A 78 2.02 7.35 1.83
C LEU A 78 3.34 7.47 1.05
N GLU A 79 3.89 8.67 0.95
CA GLU A 79 5.19 8.94 0.32
C GLU A 79 6.36 8.15 0.92
N GLU A 80 6.29 7.75 2.20
CA GLU A 80 7.34 6.95 2.84
C GLU A 80 7.43 5.53 2.25
N VAL A 81 6.36 5.03 1.60
CA VAL A 81 6.37 3.76 0.87
C VAL A 81 7.42 3.76 -0.25
N ALA A 82 7.78 4.94 -0.78
CA ALA A 82 8.82 5.10 -1.80
C ALA A 82 10.22 4.66 -1.34
N ARG A 83 10.44 4.56 -0.02
CA ARG A 83 11.70 4.10 0.58
C ARG A 83 11.88 2.58 0.56
N SER A 84 10.80 1.84 0.29
CA SER A 84 10.86 0.38 0.19
C SER A 84 11.86 -0.02 -0.88
N ASN A 85 12.75 -0.96 -0.58
CA ASN A 85 13.66 -1.57 -1.56
C ASN A 85 13.08 -2.83 -2.22
N SER A 86 11.99 -3.38 -1.68
CA SER A 86 11.43 -4.67 -2.10
C SER A 86 10.19 -4.56 -2.96
N LEU A 87 9.43 -3.46 -2.86
CA LEU A 87 8.20 -3.27 -3.59
C LEU A 87 8.45 -3.28 -5.10
N LYS A 88 7.60 -4.02 -5.81
CA LYS A 88 7.64 -4.18 -7.26
C LYS A 88 6.33 -3.77 -7.91
N LYS A 89 5.21 -3.94 -7.21
CA LYS A 89 3.86 -3.66 -7.74
C LYS A 89 3.02 -2.90 -6.72
N ILE A 90 2.32 -1.88 -7.22
CA ILE A 90 1.35 -1.11 -6.45
C ILE A 90 0.07 -1.00 -7.26
N MET A 91 -1.05 -1.41 -6.65
CA MET A 91 -2.40 -1.09 -7.13
C MET A 91 -3.01 -0.10 -6.14
N ALA A 92 -3.40 1.08 -6.60
CA ALA A 92 -3.87 2.18 -5.76
C ALA A 92 -4.86 3.06 -6.53
N SER A 93 -5.47 4.05 -5.88
CA SER A 93 -6.29 5.05 -6.58
C SER A 93 -5.43 5.95 -7.46
N PHE A 94 -6.05 6.70 -8.38
CA PHE A 94 -5.31 7.66 -9.21
C PHE A 94 -4.55 8.70 -8.38
N GLN A 95 -5.16 9.25 -7.33
CA GLN A 95 -4.50 10.26 -6.48
C GLN A 95 -3.25 9.69 -5.81
N GLN A 96 -3.33 8.45 -5.34
CA GLN A 96 -2.21 7.75 -4.69
C GLN A 96 -1.12 7.39 -5.70
N PHE A 97 -1.49 6.93 -6.89
CA PHE A 97 -0.57 6.74 -8.01
C PHE A 97 0.15 8.04 -8.38
N ALA A 98 -0.58 9.13 -8.59
CA ALA A 98 -0.03 10.43 -8.97
C ALA A 98 0.96 10.95 -7.91
N LEU A 99 0.69 10.68 -6.63
CA LEU A 99 1.60 11.01 -5.52
C LEU A 99 2.91 10.19 -5.59
N LEU A 100 2.83 8.91 -5.96
CA LEU A 100 3.92 7.94 -5.80
C LEU A 100 4.77 7.72 -7.06
N LYS A 101 4.19 7.89 -8.25
CA LYS A 101 4.74 7.41 -9.53
C LYS A 101 6.17 7.89 -9.87
N ASP A 102 6.57 9.05 -9.35
CA ASP A 102 7.88 9.67 -9.59
C ASP A 102 8.79 9.66 -8.33
N ARG A 103 8.38 9.00 -7.24
CA ARG A 103 9.13 9.00 -5.97
C ARG A 103 10.08 7.82 -5.82
N PHE A 104 9.89 6.77 -6.61
CA PHE A 104 10.76 5.61 -6.61
C PHE A 104 11.96 5.88 -7.53
N ASP A 105 13.15 5.51 -7.06
CA ASP A 105 14.40 5.52 -7.82
C ASP A 105 14.50 4.37 -8.84
N ARG A 106 13.51 3.47 -8.82
CA ARG A 106 13.38 2.32 -9.70
C ARG A 106 11.95 2.20 -10.25
N LYS A 107 11.80 1.36 -11.27
CA LYS A 107 10.51 1.05 -11.84
C LYS A 107 9.61 0.30 -10.86
N ILE A 108 8.38 0.79 -10.70
CA ILE A 108 7.28 0.13 -9.99
C ILE A 108 6.16 -0.16 -10.97
N ASP A 109 5.61 -1.37 -10.90
CA ASP A 109 4.45 -1.77 -11.69
C ASP A 109 3.17 -1.12 -11.14
N PHE A 110 2.65 -0.13 -11.87
CA PHE A 110 1.33 0.49 -11.69
C PHE A 110 0.35 0.09 -12.83
N SER A 111 0.51 -1.09 -13.43
CA SER A 111 -0.36 -1.61 -14.51
C SER A 111 -1.81 -1.88 -14.09
N SER A 112 -2.14 -1.67 -12.81
CA SER A 112 -3.48 -1.88 -12.29
C SER A 112 -3.85 -0.74 -11.34
N MET A 113 -5.02 -0.17 -11.54
CA MET A 113 -5.57 0.92 -10.74
C MET A 113 -6.77 0.43 -9.94
N SER A 114 -7.04 1.10 -8.82
CA SER A 114 -8.25 0.88 -8.03
C SER A 114 -9.18 2.09 -8.14
N GLY A 115 -10.47 1.87 -7.95
CA GLY A 115 -11.48 2.92 -8.00
C GLY A 115 -11.75 3.42 -9.43
N ASN A 116 -12.60 4.43 -9.51
CA ASN A 116 -12.96 5.07 -10.78
C ASN A 116 -11.94 6.16 -11.11
N MET A 117 -11.70 6.36 -12.40
CA MET A 117 -10.86 7.42 -12.95
C MET A 117 -11.66 8.24 -13.96
N THR A 118 -11.42 9.54 -14.03
CA THR A 118 -11.94 10.38 -15.12
C THR A 118 -11.22 10.06 -16.44
N ASP A 119 -11.74 10.55 -17.56
CA ASP A 119 -11.08 10.37 -18.87
C ASP A 119 -9.69 11.03 -18.90
N GLU A 120 -9.54 12.18 -18.23
CA GLU A 120 -8.26 12.87 -18.08
C GLU A 120 -7.26 12.06 -17.24
N GLU A 121 -7.71 11.51 -16.12
CA GLU A 121 -6.89 10.65 -15.25
C GLU A 121 -6.44 9.38 -16.00
N ASN A 122 -7.35 8.76 -16.74
CA ASN A 122 -7.05 7.62 -17.60
C ASN A 122 -5.97 7.94 -18.62
N LYS A 123 -6.06 9.09 -19.30
CA LYS A 123 -5.04 9.52 -20.27
C LYS A 123 -3.65 9.63 -19.63
N ILE A 124 -3.55 10.27 -18.46
CA ILE A 124 -2.29 10.42 -17.73
C ILE A 124 -1.72 9.06 -17.34
N TRP A 125 -2.57 8.15 -16.84
CA TRP A 125 -2.15 6.81 -16.45
C TRP A 125 -1.66 5.98 -17.65
N TYR A 126 -2.37 6.01 -18.78
CA TYR A 126 -1.94 5.32 -20.00
C TYR A 126 -0.58 5.82 -20.51
N GLU A 127 -0.35 7.14 -20.49
CA GLU A 127 0.94 7.71 -20.87
C GLU A 127 2.09 7.22 -19.96
N TYR A 128 1.83 7.05 -18.66
CA TYR A 128 2.82 6.49 -17.73
C TYR A 128 3.10 5.01 -18.02
N VAL A 129 2.05 4.20 -18.18
CA VAL A 129 2.20 2.75 -18.41
C VAL A 129 2.90 2.46 -19.73
N ASP A 130 2.60 3.20 -20.82
CA ASP A 130 3.28 3.03 -22.11
C ASP A 130 4.78 3.34 -22.02
N ARG A 131 5.15 4.40 -21.29
CA ARG A 131 6.57 4.73 -21.04
C ARG A 131 7.26 3.67 -20.21
N ALA A 132 6.55 3.08 -19.25
CA ALA A 132 7.13 2.06 -18.39
C ALA A 132 7.41 0.75 -19.13
N VAL A 133 6.76 0.45 -20.25
CA VAL A 133 6.95 -0.80 -21.02
C VAL A 133 8.16 -0.75 -21.98
N LYS A 134 8.67 0.45 -22.27
CA LYS A 134 9.88 0.67 -23.10
C LYS A 134 11.15 0.66 -22.26
#